data_AF-A0A523T8G5-F1
#
_entry.id   AF-A0A523T8G5-F1
#
_cell.length_a   1.000
_cell.length_b   1.000
_cell.length_c   1.000
_cell.angle_alpha   90.00
_cell.angle_beta   90.00
_cell.angle_gamma   90.00
#
_symmetry.space_group_name_H-M   'P 1'
#
loop_
_entity.id
_entity.type
_entity.pdbx_description
1 polymer ?
#
loop_
_entity_poly.entity_id
_entity_poly.type
_entity_poly.pdbx_seq_one_letter_code
_entity_poly.pdbx_strand_id
1 'polypeptide(L)'
;MSEFHSKISSKFNVLTSSEKKIIDEVWEHRDTYIKWPAKPRLLWPGCVRIKYHGIPDRIKEEARSKGVQVDSRSNGPAIMSILLAGGERPTRSNGQGWHIDHIYDGKFPWATKMVSLHAVKDGKHFTQTAGLVAIHPIAEALKDEYFYVAWMLRHEAFLRFGYDPDRVFCDMIDEYGFRK
;
A
#
# COMPACT_ATOMS: atom_id res chain seq x y z
N MET A 1 7.84 6.32 18.31
CA MET A 1 8.82 5.52 17.55
C MET A 1 9.48 4.39 18.34
N SER A 2 9.99 4.61 19.55
CA SER A 2 10.60 3.53 20.38
C SER A 2 9.65 2.35 20.64
N GLU A 3 8.39 2.63 20.95
CA GLU A 3 7.35 1.60 21.14
C GLU A 3 7.14 0.75 19.89
N PHE A 4 7.09 1.38 18.71
CA PHE A 4 6.96 0.68 17.44
C PHE A 4 8.13 -0.29 17.23
N HIS A 5 9.37 0.17 17.36
CA HIS A 5 10.55 -0.69 17.19
C HIS A 5 10.57 -1.84 18.19
N SER A 6 10.27 -1.57 19.47
CA SER A 6 10.17 -2.62 20.49
C SER A 6 9.15 -3.69 20.11
N LYS A 7 7.95 -3.26 19.69
CA LYS A 7 6.87 -4.18 19.31
C LYS A 7 7.21 -5.00 18.07
N ILE A 8 7.76 -4.36 17.06
CA ILE A 8 8.17 -4.99 15.80
C ILE A 8 9.28 -6.01 16.04
N SER A 9 10.30 -5.66 16.83
CA SER A 9 11.35 -6.58 17.23
C SER A 9 10.79 -7.78 18.01
N SER A 10 9.86 -7.57 18.94
CA SER A 10 9.19 -8.66 19.65
C SER A 10 8.45 -9.60 18.69
N LYS A 11 7.73 -9.06 17.71
CA LYS A 11 7.00 -9.85 16.71
C LYS A 11 7.92 -10.57 15.72
N PHE A 12 9.08 -9.99 15.41
CA PHE A 12 10.09 -10.64 14.59
C PHE A 12 10.78 -11.79 15.32
N ASN A 13 11.08 -11.61 16.61
CA ASN A 13 11.87 -12.57 17.38
C ASN A 13 11.18 -13.92 17.56
N VAL A 14 9.85 -13.98 17.53
CA VAL A 14 9.08 -15.23 17.63
C VAL A 14 9.03 -16.03 16.32
N LEU A 15 9.49 -15.45 15.20
CA LEU A 15 9.54 -16.14 13.91
C LEU A 15 10.66 -17.19 13.88
N THR A 16 10.46 -18.23 13.08
CA THR A 16 11.47 -19.25 12.80
C THR A 16 12.64 -18.68 12.00
N SER A 17 13.77 -19.39 12.01
CA SER A 17 14.96 -18.94 11.27
C SER A 17 14.74 -18.85 9.75
N SER A 18 13.92 -19.73 9.17
CA SER A 18 13.57 -19.70 7.74
C SER A 18 12.74 -18.47 7.40
N GLU A 19 11.76 -18.13 8.24
CA GLU A 19 10.89 -16.98 8.05
C GLU A 19 11.67 -15.67 8.17
N LYS A 20 12.53 -15.55 9.19
CA LYS A 20 13.43 -14.41 9.35
C LYS A 20 14.30 -14.23 8.11
N LYS A 21 14.96 -15.29 7.65
CA LYS A 21 15.85 -15.24 6.49
C LYS A 21 15.16 -14.72 5.22
N ILE A 22 13.95 -15.19 4.91
CA ILE A 22 13.25 -14.73 3.71
C ILE A 22 12.70 -13.31 3.86
N ILE A 23 12.25 -12.93 5.06
CA ILE A 23 11.82 -11.56 5.34
C ILE A 23 12.99 -10.59 5.20
N ASP A 24 14.14 -10.92 5.79
CA ASP A 24 15.35 -10.09 5.71
C ASP A 24 15.79 -9.94 4.25
N GLU A 25 15.88 -11.04 3.50
CA GLU A 25 16.22 -11.02 2.07
C GLU A 25 15.31 -10.08 1.27
N VAL A 26 13.98 -10.20 1.46
CA VAL A 26 13.01 -9.35 0.75
C VAL A 26 13.09 -7.90 1.20
N TRP A 27 13.31 -7.63 2.49
CA TRP A 27 13.31 -6.28 3.03
C TRP A 27 14.60 -5.51 2.76
N GLU A 28 15.75 -6.17 2.82
CA GLU A 28 17.05 -5.63 2.45
C GLU A 28 17.07 -5.24 0.96
N HIS A 29 16.40 -6.03 0.12
CA HIS A 29 16.25 -5.78 -1.32
C HIS A 29 14.86 -5.24 -1.70
N ARG A 30 14.17 -4.53 -0.79
CA ARG A 30 12.76 -4.14 -0.95
C ARG A 30 12.48 -3.39 -2.25
N ASP A 31 13.38 -2.55 -2.75
CA ASP A 31 13.17 -1.82 -4.01
C ASP A 31 13.08 -2.75 -5.24
N THR A 32 13.56 -3.99 -5.13
CA THR A 32 13.40 -5.05 -6.14
C THR A 32 12.04 -5.74 -6.03
N TYR A 33 11.38 -5.72 -4.87
CA TYR A 33 10.12 -6.43 -4.64
C TYR A 33 8.90 -5.51 -4.51
N ILE A 34 9.12 -4.23 -4.22
CA ILE A 34 8.09 -3.25 -3.89
C ILE A 34 8.39 -1.97 -4.67
N LYS A 35 7.43 -1.52 -5.47
CA LYS A 35 7.49 -0.24 -6.19
C LYS A 35 6.48 0.73 -5.61
N TRP A 36 7.00 1.81 -5.05
CA TRP A 36 6.21 2.93 -4.53
C TRP A 36 5.84 3.91 -5.66
N PRO A 37 4.74 4.67 -5.52
CA PRO A 37 4.50 5.84 -6.35
C PRO A 37 5.58 6.91 -6.12
N ALA A 38 5.78 7.79 -7.09
CA ALA A 38 6.73 8.90 -6.93
C ALA A 38 6.23 9.99 -5.97
N LYS A 39 4.91 10.13 -5.82
CA LYS A 39 4.30 11.14 -4.92
C LYS A 39 2.94 10.69 -4.38
N PRO A 40 2.54 11.17 -3.19
CA PRO A 40 1.21 10.93 -2.65
C PRO A 40 0.17 11.72 -3.45
N ARG A 41 -1.00 11.10 -3.66
CA ARG A 41 -2.11 11.64 -4.43
C ARG A 41 -3.36 10.79 -4.23
N LEU A 42 -4.48 11.46 -3.97
CA LEU A 42 -5.82 10.87 -4.11
C LEU A 42 -6.34 11.11 -5.53
N LEU A 43 -6.51 10.03 -6.31
CA LEU A 43 -6.99 10.14 -7.69
C LEU A 43 -8.50 10.43 -7.76
N TRP A 44 -9.27 9.67 -7.00
CA TRP A 44 -10.73 9.66 -7.05
C TRP A 44 -11.32 9.65 -5.63
N PRO A 45 -11.62 10.84 -5.07
CA PRO A 45 -12.33 10.96 -3.80
C PRO A 45 -13.67 10.22 -3.82
N GLY A 46 -13.96 9.44 -2.78
CA GLY A 46 -15.20 8.68 -2.64
C GLY A 46 -15.22 7.34 -3.39
N CYS A 47 -14.20 7.01 -4.18
CA CYS A 47 -14.12 5.73 -4.88
C CYS A 47 -13.79 4.60 -3.90
N VAL A 48 -14.59 3.53 -3.90
CA VAL A 48 -14.35 2.29 -3.15
C VAL A 48 -14.31 1.10 -4.10
N ARG A 49 -13.75 -0.03 -3.69
CA ARG A 49 -13.63 -1.21 -4.56
C ARG A 49 -15.00 -1.83 -4.85
N ILE A 50 -15.39 -1.82 -6.13
CA ILE A 50 -16.56 -2.51 -6.70
C ILE A 50 -16.11 -3.38 -7.88
N LYS A 51 -17.00 -4.16 -8.51
CA LYS A 51 -16.59 -5.06 -9.61
C LYS A 51 -16.13 -4.31 -10.87
N TYR A 52 -16.90 -3.28 -11.25
CA TYR A 52 -16.63 -2.41 -12.39
C TYR A 52 -17.00 -0.97 -12.08
N HIS A 53 -16.17 -0.03 -12.52
CA HIS A 53 -16.29 1.40 -12.22
C HIS A 53 -16.69 2.20 -13.44
N GLY A 54 -17.61 3.14 -13.25
CA GLY A 54 -17.83 4.23 -14.20
C GLY A 54 -16.74 5.29 -14.02
N ILE A 55 -15.60 5.12 -14.70
CA ILE A 55 -14.46 6.04 -14.56
C ILE A 55 -14.88 7.47 -14.98
N PRO A 56 -14.67 8.50 -14.14
CA PRO A 56 -14.96 9.90 -14.48
C PRO A 56 -14.15 10.38 -15.69
N ASP A 57 -14.73 11.22 -16.54
CA ASP A 57 -14.08 11.65 -17.79
C ASP A 57 -12.78 12.41 -17.53
N ARG A 58 -12.72 13.24 -16.47
CA ARG A 58 -11.47 13.90 -16.03
C ARG A 58 -10.31 12.92 -15.81
N ILE A 59 -10.61 11.71 -15.30
CA ILE A 59 -9.60 10.67 -15.05
C ILE A 59 -9.23 9.96 -16.35
N LYS A 60 -10.21 9.71 -17.24
CA LYS A 60 -9.94 9.13 -18.57
C LYS A 60 -9.05 10.05 -19.41
N GLU A 61 -9.31 11.36 -19.39
CA GLU A 61 -8.53 12.37 -20.09
C GLU A 61 -7.10 12.45 -19.60
N GLU A 62 -6.89 12.48 -18.28
CA GLU A 62 -5.56 12.45 -17.70
C GLU A 62 -4.81 11.14 -18.02
N ALA A 63 -5.52 10.00 -17.98
CA ALA A 63 -4.94 8.72 -18.34
C ALA A 63 -4.44 8.73 -19.80
N ARG A 64 -5.26 9.22 -20.74
CA ARG A 64 -4.87 9.38 -22.14
C ARG A 64 -3.67 10.31 -22.31
N SER A 65 -3.65 11.46 -21.64
CA SER A 65 -2.56 12.43 -21.78
C SER A 65 -1.21 11.91 -21.25
N LYS A 66 -1.24 10.91 -20.36
CA LYS A 66 -0.04 10.24 -19.81
C LYS A 66 0.22 8.85 -20.37
N GLY A 67 -0.53 8.42 -21.39
CA GLY A 67 -0.38 7.08 -21.98
C GLY A 67 -0.74 5.92 -21.04
N VAL A 68 -1.52 6.18 -19.98
CA VAL A 68 -2.00 5.16 -19.05
C VAL A 68 -3.31 4.57 -19.58
N GLN A 69 -3.39 3.24 -19.65
CA GLN A 69 -4.62 2.56 -20.04
C GLN A 69 -5.71 2.76 -18.97
N VAL A 70 -6.91 3.12 -19.41
CA VAL A 70 -8.09 3.17 -18.53
C VAL A 70 -8.51 1.75 -18.14
N ASP A 71 -8.56 1.49 -16.84
CA ASP A 71 -8.96 0.20 -16.27
C ASP A 71 -10.19 0.37 -15.39
N SER A 72 -11.34 -0.10 -15.87
CA SER A 72 -12.62 -0.02 -15.15
C SER A 72 -12.85 -1.22 -14.22
N ARG A 73 -11.98 -2.23 -14.21
CA ARG A 73 -12.16 -3.42 -13.36
C ARG A 73 -11.95 -3.09 -11.89
N SER A 74 -12.20 -4.06 -11.03
CA SER A 74 -12.21 -3.91 -9.58
C SER A 74 -11.04 -3.10 -9.00
N ASN A 75 -9.80 -3.51 -9.26
CA ASN A 75 -8.60 -2.81 -8.78
C ASN A 75 -8.07 -1.77 -9.78
N GLY A 76 -8.78 -1.53 -10.88
CA GLY A 76 -8.40 -0.64 -11.97
C GLY A 76 -8.09 0.79 -11.51
N PRO A 77 -8.95 1.44 -10.69
CA PRO A 77 -8.66 2.77 -10.16
C PRO A 77 -7.38 2.85 -9.31
N ALA A 78 -7.05 1.81 -8.53
CA ALA A 78 -5.81 1.77 -7.75
C ALA A 78 -4.58 1.65 -8.67
N ILE A 79 -4.67 0.79 -9.71
CA ILE A 79 -3.65 0.66 -10.76
C ILE A 79 -3.42 2.00 -11.47
N MET A 80 -4.49 2.65 -11.92
CA MET A 80 -4.40 3.96 -12.55
C MET A 80 -3.79 4.98 -11.59
N SER A 81 -4.13 4.94 -10.30
CA SER A 81 -3.59 5.88 -9.30
C SER A 81 -2.07 5.81 -9.19
N ILE A 82 -1.50 4.60 -9.05
CA ILE A 82 -0.05 4.38 -9.00
C ILE A 82 0.63 4.93 -10.26
N LEU A 83 0.15 4.54 -11.44
CA LEU A 83 0.78 4.93 -12.72
C LEU A 83 0.69 6.45 -12.95
N LEU A 84 -0.45 7.07 -12.65
CA LEU A 84 -0.63 8.52 -12.78
C LEU A 84 0.16 9.34 -11.76
N ALA A 85 0.57 8.72 -10.65
CA ALA A 85 1.46 9.30 -9.64
C ALA A 85 2.95 9.04 -9.92
N GLY A 86 3.29 8.52 -11.10
CA GLY A 86 4.67 8.27 -11.53
C GLY A 86 5.28 7.00 -10.94
N GLY A 87 4.47 6.10 -10.39
CA GLY A 87 4.92 4.76 -10.00
C GLY A 87 4.95 3.80 -11.18
N GLU A 88 5.60 2.67 -10.97
CA GLU A 88 5.72 1.60 -11.95
C GLU A 88 4.85 0.40 -11.57
N ARG A 89 4.44 -0.37 -12.58
CA ARG A 89 3.80 -1.67 -12.39
C ARG A 89 4.52 -2.71 -13.26
N PRO A 90 5.60 -3.32 -12.76
CA PRO A 90 6.35 -4.32 -13.51
C PRO A 90 5.48 -5.52 -13.89
N THR A 91 5.91 -6.27 -14.89
CA THR A 91 5.26 -7.51 -15.33
C THR A 91 5.93 -8.73 -14.73
N ARG A 92 5.13 -9.77 -14.49
CA ARG A 92 5.59 -11.12 -14.14
C ARG A 92 6.00 -11.85 -15.42
N SER A 93 6.68 -12.99 -15.29
CA SER A 93 7.07 -13.84 -16.42
C SER A 93 5.90 -14.34 -17.27
N ASN A 94 4.70 -14.45 -16.69
CA ASN A 94 3.47 -14.82 -17.40
C ASN A 94 2.77 -13.61 -18.07
N GLY A 95 3.41 -12.45 -18.12
CA GLY A 95 2.88 -11.22 -18.72
C GLY A 95 1.89 -10.44 -17.84
N GLN A 96 1.47 -10.97 -16.69
CA GLN A 96 0.57 -10.25 -15.79
C GLN A 96 1.33 -9.16 -15.03
N GLY A 97 0.76 -7.96 -14.94
CA GLY A 97 1.31 -6.90 -14.07
C GLY A 97 1.31 -7.32 -12.60
N TRP A 98 2.28 -6.83 -11.84
CA TRP A 98 2.32 -6.97 -10.38
C TRP A 98 1.01 -6.53 -9.74
N HIS A 99 0.70 -7.09 -8.57
CA HIS A 99 -0.52 -6.67 -7.88
C HIS A 99 -0.32 -5.25 -7.33
N ILE A 100 -1.39 -4.46 -7.34
CA ILE A 100 -1.39 -3.16 -6.67
C ILE A 100 -2.05 -3.38 -5.32
N ASP A 101 -1.23 -3.46 -4.29
CA ASP A 101 -1.67 -3.79 -2.94
C ASP A 101 -1.95 -2.55 -2.12
N HIS A 102 -2.98 -2.67 -1.27
CA HIS A 102 -3.30 -1.69 -0.25
C HIS A 102 -2.59 -2.11 1.04
N ILE A 103 -1.60 -1.34 1.48
CA ILE A 103 -0.83 -1.65 2.70
C ILE A 103 -1.71 -1.59 3.97
N TYR A 104 -2.88 -0.95 3.87
CA TYR A 104 -3.98 -0.96 4.84
C TYR A 104 -5.16 -1.77 4.26
N ASP A 105 -5.19 -3.06 4.54
CA ASP A 105 -6.18 -4.04 4.05
C ASP A 105 -7.12 -4.56 5.15
N GLY A 106 -7.07 -3.95 6.35
CA GLY A 106 -7.83 -4.34 7.52
C GLY A 106 -7.22 -5.52 8.31
N LYS A 107 -6.12 -6.13 7.83
CA LYS A 107 -5.38 -7.14 8.60
C LYS A 107 -4.41 -6.48 9.57
N PHE A 108 -3.96 -7.28 10.55
CA PHE A 108 -2.92 -6.91 11.50
C PHE A 108 -3.18 -5.56 12.20
N PRO A 109 -4.28 -5.43 12.96
CA PRO A 109 -4.51 -4.23 13.77
C PRO A 109 -3.35 -4.02 14.74
N TRP A 110 -3.00 -2.75 15.01
CA TRP A 110 -1.99 -2.42 15.99
C TRP A 110 -2.42 -2.90 17.38
N ALA A 111 -1.48 -3.22 18.28
CA ALA A 111 -1.81 -3.89 19.53
C ALA A 111 -2.78 -3.13 20.45
N THR A 112 -2.79 -1.80 20.38
CA THR A 112 -3.72 -0.95 21.15
C THR A 112 -5.03 -0.67 20.41
N LYS A 113 -5.22 -1.25 19.22
CA LYS A 113 -6.36 -1.02 18.33
C LYS A 113 -7.07 -2.34 18.03
N MET A 114 -8.40 -2.27 17.97
CA MET A 114 -9.24 -3.43 17.62
C MET A 114 -9.34 -3.63 16.10
N VAL A 115 -9.14 -2.56 15.33
CA VAL A 115 -9.31 -2.54 13.87
C VAL A 115 -8.17 -1.78 13.22
N SER A 116 -7.85 -2.17 11.99
CA SER A 116 -7.00 -1.40 11.07
C SER A 116 -7.85 -0.92 9.91
N LEU A 117 -7.49 0.22 9.32
CA LEU A 117 -8.10 0.69 8.08
C LEU A 117 -8.13 -0.41 7.01
N HIS A 118 -9.29 -0.56 6.38
CA HIS A 118 -9.48 -1.43 5.22
C HIS A 118 -9.70 -0.55 3.99
N ALA A 119 -8.60 -0.09 3.36
CA ALA A 119 -8.60 0.98 2.37
C ALA A 119 -9.51 0.71 1.16
N VAL A 120 -9.68 -0.55 0.74
CA VAL A 120 -10.58 -0.88 -0.37
C VAL A 120 -12.06 -0.61 -0.07
N LYS A 121 -12.43 -0.42 1.20
CA LYS A 121 -13.78 -0.08 1.65
C LYS A 121 -13.94 1.41 1.98
N ASP A 122 -12.89 2.21 1.84
CA ASP A 122 -12.87 3.62 2.24
C ASP A 122 -12.56 4.56 1.07
N GLY A 123 -13.48 5.48 0.81
CA GLY A 123 -13.42 6.42 -0.30
C GLY A 123 -12.28 7.45 -0.23
N LYS A 124 -11.66 7.62 0.95
CA LYS A 124 -10.51 8.50 1.14
C LYS A 124 -9.18 7.79 0.87
N HIS A 125 -9.18 6.46 0.87
CA HIS A 125 -7.95 5.67 0.91
C HIS A 125 -7.79 4.68 -0.26
N PHE A 126 -8.88 4.20 -0.88
CA PHE A 126 -8.79 3.20 -1.96
C PHE A 126 -7.90 3.64 -3.13
N THR A 127 -7.95 4.92 -3.51
CA THR A 127 -7.13 5.49 -4.59
C THR A 127 -6.04 6.44 -4.07
N GLN A 128 -5.76 6.44 -2.76
CA GLN A 128 -4.69 7.22 -2.17
C GLN A 128 -3.36 6.50 -2.35
N THR A 129 -2.52 7.01 -3.23
CA THR A 129 -1.24 6.35 -3.60
C THR A 129 -0.27 6.21 -2.44
N ALA A 130 -0.35 7.06 -1.41
CA ALA A 130 0.48 6.89 -0.21
C ALA A 130 0.26 5.56 0.53
N GLY A 131 -0.91 4.93 0.34
CA GLY A 131 -1.25 3.62 0.87
C GLY A 131 -1.19 2.48 -0.15
N LEU A 132 -0.61 2.72 -1.33
CA LEU A 132 -0.53 1.76 -2.43
C LEU A 132 0.92 1.42 -2.79
N VAL A 133 1.14 0.18 -3.18
CA VAL A 133 2.40 -0.28 -3.78
C VAL A 133 2.11 -1.21 -4.95
N ALA A 134 2.95 -1.21 -5.97
CA ALA A 134 3.03 -2.38 -6.85
C ALA A 134 3.96 -3.41 -6.18
N ILE A 135 3.44 -4.59 -5.88
CA ILE A 135 4.13 -5.58 -5.05
C ILE A 135 4.38 -6.88 -5.82
N HIS A 136 5.60 -7.40 -5.68
CA HIS A 136 5.99 -8.70 -6.20
C HIS A 136 5.30 -9.82 -5.40
N PRO A 137 4.87 -10.94 -6.03
CA PRO A 137 4.17 -12.03 -5.36
C PRO A 137 4.83 -12.56 -4.08
N ILE A 138 6.17 -12.60 -4.04
CA ILE A 138 6.92 -13.05 -2.87
C ILE A 138 6.68 -12.09 -1.69
N ALA A 139 6.84 -10.78 -1.90
CA ALA A 139 6.62 -9.79 -0.85
C ALA A 139 5.15 -9.69 -0.45
N GLU A 140 4.23 -9.87 -1.40
CA GLU A 140 2.79 -9.92 -1.14
C GLU A 140 2.44 -11.06 -0.18
N ALA A 141 2.93 -12.28 -0.46
CA ALA A 141 2.71 -13.42 0.40
C ALA A 141 3.25 -13.19 1.82
N LEU A 142 4.45 -12.60 1.95
CA LEU A 142 5.02 -12.27 3.25
C LEU A 142 4.20 -11.20 3.99
N LYS A 143 3.72 -10.16 3.30
CA LYS A 143 2.86 -9.13 3.88
C LYS A 143 1.54 -9.71 4.38
N ASP A 144 0.97 -10.66 3.65
CA ASP A 144 -0.31 -11.28 3.99
C ASP A 144 -0.23 -12.21 5.20
N GLU A 145 0.92 -12.83 5.41
CA GLU A 145 1.16 -13.80 6.49
C GLU A 145 1.73 -13.15 7.76
N TYR A 146 2.65 -12.20 7.62
CA TYR A 146 3.45 -11.70 8.73
C TYR A 146 3.10 -10.26 9.10
N PHE A 147 2.59 -10.10 10.34
CA PHE A 147 2.40 -8.80 10.99
C PHE A 147 3.60 -7.86 10.81
N TYR A 148 4.81 -8.41 10.93
CA TYR A 148 6.06 -7.67 10.78
C TYR A 148 6.13 -6.96 9.43
N VAL A 149 5.96 -7.69 8.32
CA VAL A 149 6.12 -7.15 6.97
C VAL A 149 5.02 -6.13 6.64
N ALA A 150 3.77 -6.41 7.03
CA ALA A 150 2.67 -5.46 6.86
C ALA A 150 2.95 -4.12 7.56
N TRP A 151 3.47 -4.15 8.79
CA TRP A 151 3.78 -2.94 9.54
C TRP A 151 5.07 -2.24 9.08
N MET A 152 6.04 -2.98 8.56
CA MET A 152 7.22 -2.38 7.94
C MET A 152 6.85 -1.57 6.69
N LEU A 153 5.93 -2.07 5.85
CA LEU A 153 5.38 -1.31 4.71
C LEU A 153 4.64 -0.04 5.16
N ARG A 154 3.79 -0.13 6.19
CA ARG A 154 3.08 1.04 6.75
C ARG A 154 4.05 2.08 7.32
N HIS A 155 5.08 1.62 8.02
CA HIS A 155 6.13 2.50 8.53
C HIS A 155 6.91 3.17 7.39
N GLU A 156 7.22 2.44 6.32
CA GLU A 156 7.87 3.02 5.15
C GLU A 156 7.00 4.07 4.45
N ALA A 157 5.69 3.85 4.33
CA ALA A 157 4.74 4.87 3.85
C ALA A 157 4.74 6.13 4.72
N PHE A 158 4.82 5.97 6.04
CA PHE A 158 4.96 7.10 6.96
C PHE A 158 6.28 7.85 6.75
N LEU A 159 7.40 7.15 6.60
CA LEU A 159 8.69 7.80 6.36
C LEU A 159 8.73 8.51 5.00
N ARG A 160 8.15 7.92 3.95
CA ARG A 160 8.15 8.47 2.59
C ARG A 160 7.19 9.64 2.42
N PHE A 161 5.99 9.54 3.00
CA PHE A 161 4.89 10.47 2.69
C PHE A 161 4.24 11.10 3.91
N GLY A 162 4.62 10.70 5.13
CA GLY A 162 3.91 11.08 6.36
C GLY A 162 2.56 10.39 6.51
N TYR A 163 2.30 9.31 5.76
CA TYR A 163 1.00 8.63 5.71
C TYR A 163 0.85 7.58 6.82
N ASP A 164 -0.10 7.79 7.72
CA ASP A 164 -0.42 6.96 8.88
C ASP A 164 -1.90 7.09 9.29
N PRO A 165 -2.85 6.60 8.47
CA PRO A 165 -4.28 6.68 8.78
C PRO A 165 -4.67 5.99 10.09
N ASP A 166 -3.89 5.00 10.53
CA ASP A 166 -4.10 4.30 11.79
C ASP A 166 -3.44 5.02 12.99
N ARG A 167 -2.75 6.16 12.84
CA ARG A 167 -2.14 6.94 13.95
C ARG A 167 -1.29 6.10 14.90
N VAL A 168 -0.33 5.36 14.35
CA VAL A 168 0.64 4.56 15.12
C VAL A 168 1.99 5.28 15.26
N PHE A 169 2.36 6.09 14.27
CA PHE A 169 3.66 6.75 14.17
C PHE A 169 3.61 8.22 14.57
N CYS A 170 2.43 8.85 14.54
CA CYS A 170 2.23 10.24 14.92
C CYS A 170 0.90 10.48 15.65
N ASP A 171 0.86 11.55 16.45
CA ASP A 171 -0.29 11.88 17.30
C ASP A 171 -1.42 12.56 16.52
N MET A 172 -1.06 13.32 15.49
CA MET A 172 -2.00 14.14 14.72
C MET A 172 -1.90 13.85 13.23
N ILE A 173 -3.07 13.61 12.62
CA ILE A 173 -3.23 13.44 11.18
C ILE A 173 -4.31 14.38 10.63
N ASP A 174 -4.25 14.66 9.34
CA ASP A 174 -5.37 15.21 8.58
C ASP A 174 -6.43 14.15 8.27
N GLU A 175 -7.49 14.57 7.57
CA GLU A 175 -8.60 13.69 7.23
C GLU A 175 -8.27 12.63 6.18
N TYR A 176 -7.09 12.73 5.54
CA TYR A 176 -6.59 11.80 4.53
C TYR A 176 -5.51 10.87 5.12
N GLY A 177 -5.19 10.97 6.40
CA GLY A 177 -4.22 10.12 7.08
C GLY A 177 -2.79 10.63 7.05
N PHE A 178 -2.53 11.89 6.68
CA PHE A 178 -1.18 12.45 6.67
C PHE A 178 -0.86 13.19 7.97
N ARG A 179 0.36 13.03 8.47
CA ARG A 179 0.87 13.75 9.64
C ARG A 179 0.74 15.28 9.45
N LYS A 180 0.20 15.94 10.48
CA LYS A 180 0.18 17.40 10.59
C LYS A 180 1.43 17.96 11.25
#